data_AF-A0A954XDG9-F1
#
_entry.id   AF-A0A954XDG9-F1
#
_cell.length_a   1.000
_cell.length_b   1.000
_cell.length_c   1.000
_cell.angle_alpha   90.00
_cell.angle_beta   90.00
_cell.angle_gamma   90.00
#
_symmetry.space_group_name_H-M   'P 1'
#
loop_
_entity.id
_entity.type
_entity.pdbx_description
1 polymer ?
#
loop_
_entity_poly.entity_id
_entity_poly.type
_entity_poly.pdbx_seq_one_letter_code
_entity_poly.pdbx_strand_id
1 'polypeptide(L)'
;SLPRCGGAMLMLADAEGQVARLELSSTRSAMQRPRSDGLLFHTNQFRLPRMREMQVSPDAVYAPCTPDGLRGRRVLESPERRDDRLSRLLNTDQRLSEQQLAAWMSDHGDDRNPDDGTVCMHGEYWSTTACLQMFPEQRRLRVSYGPACEAEYVDFSL
;
A
#
# COMPACT_ATOMS: atom_id res chain seq x y z
N SER A 1 1.70 10.66 29.07
CA SER A 1 2.20 9.80 27.97
C SER A 1 3.41 10.50 27.36
N LEU A 2 4.49 9.77 27.06
CA LEU A 2 5.56 10.33 26.23
C LEU A 2 4.99 10.55 24.81
N PRO A 3 5.29 11.68 24.13
CA PRO A 3 4.91 11.84 22.74
C PRO A 3 5.50 10.68 21.94
N ARG A 4 4.63 9.88 21.32
CA ARG A 4 5.04 8.84 20.39
C ARG A 4 5.16 9.47 19.02
N CYS A 5 6.33 9.38 18.42
CA CYS A 5 6.57 9.81 17.06
C CYS A 5 6.58 8.55 16.15
N GLY A 6 5.53 8.40 15.34
CA GLY A 6 5.45 7.36 14.32
C GLY A 6 5.96 7.85 12.97
N GLY A 7 6.15 6.92 12.04
CA GLY A 7 6.26 7.24 10.63
C GLY A 7 4.88 7.23 9.96
N ALA A 8 4.75 7.90 8.81
CA ALA A 8 3.56 7.83 7.98
C ALA A 8 3.93 7.83 6.49
N MET A 9 3.11 7.15 5.71
CA MET A 9 3.18 7.13 4.25
C MET A 9 1.79 7.50 3.75
N LEU A 10 1.67 8.67 3.11
CA LEU A 10 0.41 9.27 2.73
C LEU A 10 0.38 9.48 1.23
N MET A 11 -0.72 9.10 0.61
CA MET A 11 -1.09 9.53 -0.73
C MET A 11 -2.09 10.68 -0.59
N LEU A 12 -1.76 11.82 -1.19
CA LEU A 12 -2.61 13.00 -1.25
C LEU A 12 -3.13 13.14 -2.68
N ALA A 13 -4.41 13.47 -2.81
CA ALA A 13 -5.06 13.74 -4.08
C ALA A 13 -5.99 14.96 -3.94
N ASP A 14 -6.12 15.76 -4.98
CA ASP A 14 -7.09 16.87 -5.04
C ASP A 14 -8.14 16.70 -6.14
N ALA A 15 -9.10 17.62 -6.19
CA ALA A 15 -10.19 17.61 -7.16
C ALA A 15 -9.74 17.91 -8.60
N GLU A 16 -8.53 18.45 -8.79
CA GLU A 16 -7.93 18.69 -10.10
C GLU A 16 -7.18 17.44 -10.61
N GLY A 17 -7.26 16.33 -9.88
CA GLY A 17 -6.60 15.08 -10.22
C GLY A 17 -5.10 15.09 -9.94
N GLN A 18 -4.58 16.10 -9.25
CA GLN A 18 -3.19 16.10 -8.83
C GLN A 18 -3.01 15.10 -7.70
N VAL A 19 -1.92 14.33 -7.76
CA VAL A 19 -1.55 13.38 -6.72
C VAL A 19 -0.12 13.62 -6.26
N ALA A 20 0.13 13.35 -4.98
CA ALA A 20 1.46 13.39 -4.40
C ALA A 20 1.62 12.30 -3.34
N ARG A 21 2.83 11.75 -3.25
CA ARG A 21 3.25 10.94 -2.10
C ARG A 21 3.94 11.82 -1.07
N LEU A 22 3.64 11.60 0.20
CA LEU A 22 4.31 12.21 1.34
C LEU A 22 4.74 11.12 2.31
N GLU A 23 6.03 11.08 2.62
CA GLU A 23 6.61 10.17 3.60
C GLU A 23 7.12 11.00 4.79
N LEU A 24 6.78 10.55 6.00
CA LEU A 24 7.02 11.24 7.26
C LEU A 24 7.67 10.31 8.28
N SER A 25 8.53 10.89 9.10
CA SER A 25 9.08 10.30 10.32
C SER A 25 9.11 11.38 11.41
N SER A 26 9.61 11.02 12.58
CA SER A 26 9.79 11.94 13.70
C SER A 26 10.75 13.11 13.42
N THR A 27 11.67 12.95 12.46
CA THR A 27 12.76 13.90 12.22
C THR A 27 12.89 14.32 10.75
N ARG A 28 12.18 13.66 9.83
CA ARG A 28 12.31 13.87 8.38
C ARG A 28 10.98 13.75 7.67
N SER A 29 10.87 14.50 6.57
CA SER A 29 9.81 14.37 5.59
C SER A 29 10.37 14.44 4.17
N ALA A 30 9.69 13.78 3.23
CA ALA A 30 9.96 13.91 1.80
C ALA A 30 8.66 13.75 1.00
N MET A 31 8.54 14.49 -0.09
CA MET A 31 7.39 14.47 -0.98
C MET A 31 7.85 14.24 -2.42
N GLN A 32 7.03 13.55 -3.21
CA GLN A 32 7.23 13.39 -4.65
C GLN A 32 5.88 13.43 -5.37
N ARG A 33 5.86 14.05 -6.55
CA ARG A 33 4.75 13.93 -7.51
C ARG A 33 5.04 12.78 -8.51
N PRO A 34 4.03 12.23 -9.20
CA PRO A 34 4.26 11.22 -10.24
C PRO A 34 5.27 11.70 -11.27
N ARG A 35 5.95 10.74 -11.92
CA ARG A 35 6.78 11.04 -13.10
C ARG A 35 5.87 11.05 -14.33
N SER A 36 6.46 10.90 -15.52
CA SER A 36 5.75 10.87 -16.80
C SER A 36 4.70 9.75 -16.92
N ASP A 37 4.81 8.71 -16.10
CA ASP A 37 3.88 7.58 -16.02
C ASP A 37 2.58 7.91 -15.26
N GLY A 38 2.54 9.02 -14.50
CA GLY A 38 1.34 9.44 -13.76
C GLY A 38 0.98 8.55 -12.57
N LEU A 39 1.79 7.54 -12.24
CA LEU A 39 1.48 6.55 -11.20
C LEU A 39 2.35 6.73 -9.95
N LEU A 40 1.72 6.53 -8.79
CA LEU A 40 2.37 6.46 -7.49
C LEU A 40 1.75 5.32 -6.69
N PHE A 41 2.55 4.66 -5.86
CA PHE A 41 2.05 3.66 -4.92
C PHE A 41 2.91 3.60 -3.66
N HIS A 42 2.31 3.03 -2.62
CA HIS A 42 2.95 2.78 -1.33
C HIS A 42 2.69 1.34 -0.90
N THR A 43 3.70 0.73 -0.28
CA THR A 43 3.50 -0.39 0.64
C THR A 43 3.88 0.09 2.05
N ASN A 44 4.22 -0.82 2.96
CA ASN A 44 4.61 -0.46 4.32
C ASN A 44 6.13 -0.20 4.46
N GLN A 45 6.76 0.37 3.42
CA GLN A 45 8.17 0.76 3.41
C GLN A 45 8.39 2.13 2.75
N PHE A 46 9.38 2.87 3.22
CA PHE A 46 9.80 4.13 2.60
C PHE A 46 10.41 3.89 1.22
N ARG A 47 9.96 4.65 0.19
CA ARG A 47 10.55 4.58 -1.15
C ARG A 47 11.43 5.78 -1.49
N LEU A 48 11.25 6.92 -0.83
CA LEU A 48 12.06 8.10 -1.12
C LEU A 48 13.46 7.94 -0.54
N PRO A 49 14.55 8.24 -1.30
CA PRO A 49 15.92 8.00 -0.85
C PRO A 49 16.23 8.56 0.55
N ARG A 50 15.82 9.81 0.80
CA ARG A 50 15.97 10.49 2.10
C ARG A 50 15.28 9.77 3.26
N MET A 51 14.17 9.08 2.96
CA MET A 51 13.32 8.41 3.95
C MET A 51 13.73 6.97 4.18
N ARG A 52 14.35 6.31 3.19
CA ARG A 52 14.92 4.95 3.35
C ARG A 52 15.97 4.88 4.46
N GLU A 53 16.68 5.97 4.73
CA GLU A 53 17.60 6.08 5.87
C GLU A 53 16.89 5.98 7.25
N MET A 54 15.58 6.20 7.30
CA MET A 54 14.77 6.06 8.52
C MET A 54 14.06 4.70 8.61
N GLN A 55 14.21 3.85 7.59
CA GLN A 55 13.62 2.51 7.57
C GLN A 55 14.32 1.63 8.62
N VAL A 56 13.59 0.67 9.18
CA VAL A 56 14.22 -0.40 9.97
C VAL A 56 15.26 -1.15 9.12
N SER A 57 16.23 -1.78 9.79
CA SER A 57 17.23 -2.61 9.09
C SER A 57 16.54 -3.64 8.17
N PRO A 58 17.09 -3.93 6.97
CA PRO A 58 16.61 -5.00 6.10
C PRO A 58 16.53 -6.37 6.80
N ASP A 59 17.43 -6.61 7.75
CA ASP A 59 17.53 -7.85 8.53
C ASP A 59 16.73 -7.79 9.85
N ALA A 60 15.96 -6.72 10.08
CA ALA A 60 15.16 -6.59 11.30
C ALA A 60 14.11 -7.70 11.36
N VAL A 61 14.02 -8.37 12.52
CA VAL A 61 13.03 -9.40 12.80
C VAL A 61 12.12 -8.99 13.95
N TYR A 62 10.89 -9.50 13.95
CA TYR A 62 9.95 -9.26 15.04
C TYR A 62 10.45 -9.86 16.35
N ALA A 63 10.45 -9.06 17.42
CA ALA A 63 10.95 -9.43 18.73
C ALA A 63 10.09 -10.52 19.42
N PRO A 64 10.61 -11.23 20.43
CA PRO A 64 9.85 -12.27 21.15
C PRO A 64 8.57 -11.79 21.84
N CYS A 65 8.43 -10.49 22.12
CA CYS A 65 7.22 -9.92 22.71
C CYS A 65 6.10 -9.64 21.69
N THR A 66 6.33 -9.89 20.40
CA THR A 66 5.30 -9.76 19.35
C THR A 66 4.34 -10.95 19.37
N PRO A 67 3.18 -10.88 18.67
CA PRO A 67 2.29 -12.03 18.53
C PRO A 67 2.98 -13.24 17.90
N ASP A 68 2.59 -14.46 18.31
CA ASP A 68 3.29 -15.71 17.95
C ASP A 68 3.51 -15.89 16.45
N GLY A 69 2.50 -15.60 15.62
CA GLY A 69 2.59 -15.71 14.15
C GLY A 69 3.56 -14.74 13.47
N LEU A 70 4.14 -13.79 14.22
CA LEU A 70 5.11 -12.82 13.71
C LEU A 70 6.54 -13.05 14.21
N ARG A 71 6.72 -13.66 15.38
CA ARG A 71 8.02 -13.75 16.07
C ARG A 71 9.11 -14.33 15.16
N GLY A 72 10.27 -13.67 15.11
CA GLY A 72 11.42 -14.12 14.33
C GLY A 72 11.27 -13.95 12.81
N ARG A 73 10.09 -13.57 12.30
CA ARG A 73 9.90 -13.24 10.89
C ARG A 73 10.50 -11.88 10.57
N ARG A 74 10.93 -11.69 9.33
CA ARG A 74 11.56 -10.45 8.88
C ARG A 74 10.51 -9.37 8.67
N VAL A 75 10.73 -8.19 9.25
CA VAL A 75 9.74 -7.10 9.29
C VAL A 75 9.39 -6.59 7.89
N LEU A 76 10.37 -6.58 6.98
CA LEU A 76 10.21 -6.03 5.64
C LEU A 76 9.83 -7.06 4.57
N GLU A 77 9.66 -8.34 4.92
CA GLU A 77 9.38 -9.38 3.93
C GLU A 77 8.08 -9.15 3.15
N SER A 78 6.95 -8.95 3.85
CA SER A 78 5.66 -8.65 3.21
C SER A 78 5.68 -7.36 2.37
N PRO A 79 6.12 -6.19 2.89
CA PRO A 79 6.11 -4.96 2.10
C PRO A 79 7.08 -4.98 0.91
N GLU A 80 8.21 -5.68 0.99
CA GLU A 80 9.14 -5.85 -0.14
C GLU A 80 8.49 -6.68 -1.26
N ARG A 81 7.90 -7.85 -0.91
CA ARG A 81 7.19 -8.69 -1.88
C ARG A 81 6.06 -7.94 -2.59
N ARG A 82 5.29 -7.13 -1.85
CA ARG A 82 4.24 -6.27 -2.42
C ARG A 82 4.79 -5.13 -3.26
N ASP A 83 5.92 -4.52 -2.88
CA ASP A 83 6.53 -3.43 -3.67
C ASP A 83 7.03 -3.95 -5.01
N ASP A 84 7.67 -5.12 -5.01
CA ASP A 84 8.13 -5.80 -6.23
C ASP A 84 6.94 -6.18 -7.12
N ARG A 85 5.84 -6.67 -6.54
CA ARG A 85 4.64 -7.01 -7.30
C ARG A 85 3.97 -5.77 -7.89
N LEU A 86 3.73 -4.74 -7.08
CA LEU A 86 3.10 -3.50 -7.54
C LEU A 86 3.97 -2.77 -8.56
N SER A 87 5.29 -2.77 -8.41
CA SER A 87 6.22 -2.22 -9.41
C SER A 87 6.05 -2.89 -10.78
N ARG A 88 5.81 -4.21 -10.81
CA ARG A 88 5.55 -4.96 -12.05
C ARG A 88 4.16 -4.68 -12.61
N LEU A 89 3.13 -4.69 -11.78
CA LEU A 89 1.74 -4.45 -12.19
C LEU A 89 1.54 -3.03 -12.76
N LEU A 90 2.18 -2.05 -12.14
CA LEU A 90 2.06 -0.63 -12.49
C LEU A 90 2.99 -0.20 -13.62
N ASN A 91 3.88 -1.08 -14.08
CA ASN A 91 4.73 -0.82 -15.24
C ASN A 91 3.94 -1.06 -16.54
N THR A 92 2.95 -0.21 -16.80
CA THR A 92 2.07 -0.28 -17.96
C THR A 92 1.88 1.10 -18.57
N ASP A 93 1.81 1.17 -19.90
CA ASP A 93 1.47 2.40 -20.64
C ASP A 93 -0.05 2.62 -20.75
N GLN A 94 -0.86 1.72 -20.15
CA GLN A 94 -2.31 1.78 -20.23
C GLN A 94 -2.90 2.78 -19.25
N ARG A 95 -3.93 3.51 -19.69
CA ARG A 95 -4.78 4.30 -18.78
C ARG A 95 -5.46 3.36 -17.78
N LEU A 96 -5.36 3.73 -16.51
CA LEU A 96 -5.96 2.99 -15.41
C LEU A 96 -7.49 3.07 -15.48
N SER A 97 -8.13 1.92 -15.72
CA SER A 97 -9.59 1.78 -15.60
C SER A 97 -9.97 1.33 -14.19
N GLU A 98 -11.24 1.51 -13.83
CA GLU A 98 -11.80 0.99 -12.58
C GLU A 98 -11.64 -0.53 -12.45
N GLN A 99 -11.82 -1.26 -13.54
CA GLN A 99 -11.66 -2.72 -13.57
C GLN A 99 -10.19 -3.11 -13.38
N GLN A 100 -9.27 -2.36 -13.98
CA GLN A 100 -7.84 -2.60 -13.82
C GLN A 100 -7.38 -2.32 -12.38
N LEU A 101 -7.89 -1.25 -11.75
CA LEU A 101 -7.63 -0.96 -10.34
C LEU A 101 -8.16 -2.08 -9.44
N ALA A 102 -9.40 -2.55 -9.68
CA ALA A 102 -9.95 -3.69 -8.95
C ALA A 102 -9.08 -4.95 -9.12
N ALA A 103 -8.66 -5.27 -10.35
CA ALA A 103 -7.81 -6.42 -10.64
C ALA A 103 -6.47 -6.36 -9.90
N TRP A 104 -5.80 -5.19 -9.87
CA TRP A 104 -4.56 -5.02 -9.12
C TRP A 104 -4.75 -5.14 -7.62
N MET A 105 -5.83 -4.59 -7.07
CA MET A 105 -6.11 -4.67 -5.64
C MET A 105 -6.46 -6.09 -5.19
N SER A 106 -7.02 -6.92 -6.08
CA SER A 106 -7.31 -8.34 -5.86
C SER A 106 -6.12 -9.29 -6.12
N ASP A 107 -4.94 -8.77 -6.45
CA ASP A 107 -3.84 -9.59 -6.95
C ASP A 107 -3.20 -10.50 -5.88
N HIS A 108 -3.00 -11.76 -6.26
CA HIS A 108 -2.40 -12.84 -5.47
C HIS A 108 -1.05 -13.34 -6.01
N GLY A 109 -0.32 -12.49 -6.75
CA GLY A 109 0.95 -12.87 -7.38
C GLY A 109 0.79 -13.78 -8.60
N ASP A 110 1.92 -14.27 -9.11
CA ASP A 110 1.98 -15.04 -10.36
C ASP A 110 1.34 -16.43 -10.23
N ASP A 111 1.53 -17.08 -9.09
CA ASP A 111 0.98 -18.40 -8.79
C ASP A 111 -0.49 -18.36 -8.35
N ARG A 112 -1.07 -17.16 -8.23
CA ARG A 112 -2.45 -16.91 -7.76
C ARG A 112 -2.75 -17.58 -6.42
N ASN A 113 -1.74 -17.70 -5.57
CA ASN A 113 -1.86 -18.30 -4.26
C ASN A 113 -1.82 -17.18 -3.20
N PRO A 114 -2.97 -16.86 -2.57
CA PRO A 114 -3.03 -15.78 -1.59
C PRO A 114 -2.19 -16.08 -0.35
N ASP A 115 -1.42 -15.10 0.12
CA ASP A 115 -0.66 -15.19 1.38
C ASP A 115 -0.48 -13.81 2.06
N ASP A 116 0.34 -13.73 3.11
CA ASP A 116 0.58 -12.47 3.84
C ASP A 116 1.57 -11.51 3.16
N GLY A 117 2.06 -11.86 1.97
CA GLY A 117 2.91 -11.06 1.10
C GLY A 117 2.27 -10.68 -0.24
N THR A 118 1.03 -11.10 -0.52
CA THR A 118 0.27 -10.69 -1.72
C THR A 118 -0.41 -9.33 -1.55
N VAL A 119 -0.80 -8.68 -2.65
CA VAL A 119 -1.46 -7.36 -2.63
C VAL A 119 -2.83 -7.46 -1.97
N CYS A 120 -3.67 -8.40 -2.42
CA CYS A 120 -4.80 -8.86 -1.63
C CYS A 120 -4.25 -9.86 -0.60
N MET A 121 -4.09 -9.42 0.64
CA MET A 121 -3.37 -10.15 1.68
C MET A 121 -4.28 -11.16 2.38
N HIS A 122 -3.80 -12.39 2.55
CA HIS A 122 -4.46 -13.43 3.32
C HIS A 122 -3.44 -14.13 4.22
N GLY A 123 -3.39 -13.73 5.48
CA GLY A 123 -2.58 -14.36 6.50
C GLY A 123 -3.37 -14.62 7.76
N GLU A 124 -2.82 -15.45 8.64
CA GLU A 124 -3.40 -15.74 9.95
C GLU A 124 -3.45 -14.49 10.84
N TYR A 125 -2.48 -13.59 10.69
CA TYR A 125 -2.37 -12.37 11.51
C TYR A 125 -2.80 -11.10 10.77
N TRP A 126 -2.43 -10.95 9.49
CA TRP A 126 -2.86 -9.83 8.66
C TRP A 126 -3.64 -10.30 7.44
N SER A 127 -4.71 -9.58 7.14
CA SER A 127 -5.52 -9.81 5.96
C SER A 127 -6.07 -8.48 5.44
N THR A 128 -6.36 -8.44 4.14
CA THR A 128 -7.10 -7.31 3.56
C THR A 128 -8.53 -7.35 4.10
N THR A 129 -8.91 -6.31 4.84
CA THR A 129 -10.24 -6.21 5.47
C THR A 129 -11.19 -5.26 4.75
N ALA A 130 -10.68 -4.43 3.85
CA ALA A 130 -11.46 -3.56 2.99
C ALA A 130 -10.65 -3.13 1.77
N CYS A 131 -11.36 -2.74 0.71
CA CYS A 131 -10.79 -2.08 -0.46
C CYS A 131 -11.57 -0.79 -0.73
N LEU A 132 -10.85 0.33 -0.85
CA LEU A 132 -11.41 1.64 -1.18
C LEU A 132 -10.80 2.11 -2.50
N GLN A 133 -11.65 2.61 -3.39
CA GLN A 133 -11.22 3.29 -4.60
C GLN A 133 -11.88 4.67 -4.65
N MET A 134 -11.07 5.70 -4.87
CA MET A 134 -11.51 7.09 -4.91
C MET A 134 -11.27 7.68 -6.29
N PHE A 135 -12.25 8.45 -6.76
CA PHE A 135 -12.25 9.13 -8.06
C PHE A 135 -12.49 10.62 -7.82
N PRO A 136 -11.44 11.40 -7.45
CA PRO A 136 -11.60 12.78 -7.00
C PRO A 136 -12.30 13.70 -8.01
N GLU A 137 -11.91 13.62 -9.29
CA GLU A 137 -12.53 14.41 -10.37
C GLU A 137 -14.04 14.13 -10.51
N GLN A 138 -14.45 12.88 -10.28
CA GLN A 138 -15.85 12.46 -10.33
C GLN A 138 -16.59 12.67 -9.01
N ARG A 139 -15.89 13.11 -7.95
CA ARG A 139 -16.42 13.18 -6.58
C ARG A 139 -17.12 11.89 -6.16
N ARG A 140 -16.52 10.76 -6.52
CA ARG A 140 -17.06 9.42 -6.23
C ARG A 140 -16.03 8.61 -5.48
N LEU A 141 -16.51 7.74 -4.60
CA LEU A 141 -15.72 6.64 -4.06
C LEU A 141 -16.54 5.37 -4.08
N ARG A 142 -15.87 4.23 -4.05
CA ARG A 142 -16.50 2.93 -3.84
C ARG A 142 -15.72 2.11 -2.82
N VAL A 143 -16.46 1.38 -1.98
CA VAL A 143 -15.91 0.63 -0.85
C VAL A 143 -16.38 -0.81 -0.93
N SER A 144 -15.49 -1.75 -0.66
CA SER A 144 -15.85 -3.11 -0.33
C SER A 144 -15.25 -3.49 1.03
N TYR A 145 -16.00 -4.28 1.80
CA TYR A 145 -15.56 -4.81 3.08
C TYR A 145 -15.25 -6.30 2.91
N GLY A 146 -14.08 -6.72 3.40
CA GLY A 146 -13.50 -8.03 3.16
C GLY A 146 -12.31 -7.99 2.19
N PRO A 147 -11.79 -9.17 1.81
CA PRO A 147 -10.70 -9.29 0.85
C PRO A 147 -11.08 -8.70 -0.51
N ALA A 148 -10.13 -8.01 -1.15
CA ALA A 148 -10.38 -7.37 -2.44
C ALA A 148 -10.70 -8.36 -3.58
N CYS A 149 -10.30 -9.63 -3.47
CA CYS A 149 -10.65 -10.69 -4.42
C CYS A 149 -12.11 -11.15 -4.35
N GLU A 150 -12.80 -10.82 -3.27
CA GLU A 150 -14.23 -11.12 -3.05
C GLU A 150 -15.05 -9.81 -3.06
N ALA A 151 -14.48 -8.73 -3.59
CA ALA A 151 -15.03 -7.40 -3.43
C ALA A 151 -16.38 -7.22 -4.12
N GLU A 152 -17.41 -7.00 -3.33
CA GLU A 152 -18.66 -6.36 -3.74
C GLU A 152 -18.57 -4.87 -3.38
N TYR A 153 -18.48 -4.01 -4.38
CA TYR A 153 -18.32 -2.56 -4.16
C TYR A 153 -19.68 -1.88 -3.97
N VAL A 154 -19.74 -1.01 -2.96
CA VAL A 154 -20.81 -0.04 -2.76
C VAL A 154 -20.31 1.34 -3.19
N ASP A 155 -21.00 1.99 -4.12
CA ASP A 155 -20.68 3.31 -4.64
C ASP A 155 -21.30 4.45 -3.81
N PHE A 156 -20.54 5.53 -3.67
CA PHE A 156 -20.93 6.75 -2.96
C PHE A 156 -20.56 7.99 -3.77
N SER A 157 -21.48 8.97 -3.84
CA SER A 157 -21.23 10.30 -4.41
C SER A 157 -21.01 11.33 -3.29
N LEU A 158 -20.08 12.27 -3.49
CA LEU A 158 -19.58 13.25 -2.51
C LEU A 158 -19.84 14.71 -2.93
#